data_AF-A0A835PVW0-F1
#
_entry.id   AF-A0A835PVW0-F1
#
_cell.length_a   1.000
_cell.length_b   1.000
_cell.length_c   1.000
_cell.angle_alpha   90.00
_cell.angle_beta   90.00
_cell.angle_gamma   90.00
#
_symmetry.space_group_name_H-M   'P 1'
#
loop_
_entity.id
_entity.type
_entity.pdbx_description
1 polymer ?
#
loop_
_entity_poly.entity_id
_entity_poly.type
_entity_poly.pdbx_seq_one_letter_code
_entity_poly.pdbx_strand_id
1 'polypeptide(L)'
;MAHVTPLFSTLRTLPSPTLRQRTEGRDEVYVAAVPLTAPRGPAQVLVSAAYSLGVWNLQHFMVIIKPRSLQNQPFVYDFQPRDPENFYEGFAALSGKQVPGVVLKRSLKRLPKIRCWFVGVSVHNGIEVANEFSEGWSTELVVGKHDCRHYTNGLVKNLTGERDVLARLSSTFTS
;
A
#
# COMPACT_ATOMS: atom_id res chain seq x y z
N MET A 1 14.78 -72.41 14.34
CA MET A 1 14.56 -70.99 14.69
C MET A 1 15.73 -70.19 14.13
N ALA A 2 15.52 -69.52 12.99
CA ALA A 2 16.44 -68.54 12.43
C ALA A 2 15.57 -67.41 11.87
N HIS A 3 15.68 -66.23 12.47
CA HIS A 3 14.95 -65.03 12.09
C HIS A 3 15.58 -64.42 10.82
N VAL A 4 14.75 -64.19 9.80
CA VAL A 4 15.09 -63.38 8.63
C VAL A 4 14.47 -62.00 8.83
N THR A 5 15.30 -60.96 8.92
CA THR A 5 14.88 -59.56 9.01
C THR A 5 14.82 -58.96 7.60
N PRO A 6 13.73 -58.28 7.18
CA PRO A 6 13.71 -57.58 5.90
C PRO A 6 14.31 -56.19 6.05
N LEU A 7 15.28 -55.86 5.19
CA LEU A 7 15.78 -54.50 4.97
C LEU A 7 14.76 -53.75 4.09
N PHE A 8 13.83 -53.03 4.72
CA PHE A 8 13.06 -52.00 4.03
C PHE A 8 13.88 -50.71 3.99
N SER A 9 14.38 -50.36 2.80
CA SER A 9 14.98 -49.05 2.57
C SER A 9 13.89 -47.98 2.63
N THR A 10 13.87 -47.17 3.69
CA THR A 10 13.13 -45.91 3.73
C THR A 10 13.72 -44.94 2.71
N LEU A 11 13.15 -44.91 1.50
CA LEU A 11 13.22 -43.75 0.63
C LEU A 11 12.59 -42.58 1.39
N ARG A 12 13.42 -41.73 2.00
CA ARG A 12 12.98 -40.40 2.44
C ARG A 12 12.57 -39.64 1.17
N THR A 13 11.28 -39.57 0.94
CA THR A 13 10.70 -38.60 0.01
C THR A 13 11.23 -37.22 0.40
N LEU A 14 12.09 -36.65 -0.43
CA LEU A 14 12.48 -35.26 -0.32
C LEU A 14 11.21 -34.41 -0.33
N PRO A 15 11.05 -33.43 0.58
CA PRO A 15 9.95 -32.49 0.44
C PRO A 15 10.03 -31.88 -0.96
N SER A 16 8.93 -31.96 -1.71
CA SER A 16 8.78 -31.29 -2.99
C SER A 16 9.18 -29.81 -2.85
N PRO A 17 9.70 -29.15 -3.90
CA PRO A 17 10.05 -27.73 -3.86
C PRO A 17 8.78 -26.87 -3.88
N THR A 18 7.89 -27.10 -2.93
CA THR A 18 6.59 -26.46 -2.81
C THR A 18 6.73 -25.25 -1.90
N LEU A 19 6.33 -24.09 -2.43
CA LEU A 19 6.25 -22.75 -1.82
C LEU A 19 7.52 -21.87 -1.83
N ARG A 20 8.71 -22.37 -1.45
CA ARG A 20 9.90 -21.49 -1.30
C ARG A 20 10.50 -20.98 -2.60
N GLN A 21 10.46 -21.76 -3.69
CA GLN A 21 10.91 -21.32 -5.02
C GLN A 21 9.87 -20.44 -5.75
N ARG A 22 8.59 -20.48 -5.34
CA ARG A 22 7.52 -19.69 -5.99
C ARG A 22 7.49 -18.22 -5.55
N THR A 23 8.26 -17.90 -4.51
CA THR A 23 8.40 -16.54 -3.97
C THR A 23 9.71 -15.87 -4.35
N GLU A 24 10.66 -16.62 -4.93
CA GLU A 24 11.95 -16.10 -5.36
C GLU A 24 11.80 -15.31 -6.66
N GLY A 25 11.85 -13.98 -6.55
CA GLY A 25 11.83 -13.07 -7.71
C GLY A 25 10.66 -12.08 -7.74
N ARG A 26 9.81 -12.06 -6.71
CA ARG A 26 8.65 -11.19 -6.63
C ARG A 26 8.97 -9.88 -5.90
N ASP A 27 8.34 -8.78 -6.30
CA ASP A 27 8.55 -7.46 -5.71
C ASP A 27 7.96 -7.38 -4.31
N GLU A 28 8.66 -6.72 -3.38
CA GLU A 28 8.18 -6.47 -2.03
C GLU A 28 7.18 -5.31 -2.04
N VAL A 29 6.06 -5.47 -1.33
CA VAL A 29 4.98 -4.48 -1.23
C VAL A 29 4.90 -3.97 0.20
N TYR A 30 4.94 -2.65 0.32
CA TYR A 30 4.82 -1.91 1.57
C TYR A 30 3.67 -0.92 1.49
N VAL A 31 3.09 -0.60 2.64
CA VAL A 31 2.21 0.55 2.80
C VAL A 31 2.92 1.56 3.69
N ALA A 32 2.91 2.82 3.30
CA ALA A 32 3.42 3.90 4.12
C ALA A 32 2.31 4.91 4.43
N ALA A 33 2.44 5.58 5.57
CA ALA A 33 1.51 6.61 6.01
C ALA A 33 2.27 7.88 6.39
N VAL A 34 1.82 9.02 5.86
CA VAL A 34 2.35 10.34 6.22
C VAL A 34 1.26 11.16 6.92
N PRO A 35 1.58 11.87 8.01
CA PRO A 35 0.63 12.80 8.60
C PRO A 35 0.35 13.94 7.63
N LEU A 36 -0.92 14.33 7.49
CA LEU A 36 -1.31 15.53 6.76
C LEU A 36 -0.96 16.75 7.63
N THR A 37 0.21 17.33 7.38
CA THR A 37 0.61 18.62 7.94
C THR A 37 0.34 19.72 6.93
N ALA A 38 -0.51 20.67 7.28
CA ALA A 38 -0.68 21.86 6.44
C ALA A 38 0.47 22.86 6.67
N PRO A 39 0.99 23.48 5.61
CA PRO A 39 1.83 24.67 5.76
C PRO A 39 1.06 25.79 6.48
N ARG A 40 1.79 26.68 7.18
CA ARG A 40 1.18 27.82 7.91
C ARG A 40 0.34 28.66 6.94
N GLY A 41 -0.89 29.00 7.31
CA GLY A 41 -1.80 29.78 6.49
C GLY A 41 -3.20 29.17 6.37
N PRO A 42 -3.97 29.50 5.31
CA PRO A 42 -5.36 29.03 5.13
C PRO A 42 -5.49 27.50 5.14
N ALA A 43 -4.49 26.78 4.65
CA ALA A 43 -4.44 25.31 4.70
C ALA A 43 -4.44 24.76 6.13
N GLN A 44 -3.86 25.48 7.11
CA GLN A 44 -3.89 25.08 8.52
C GLN A 44 -5.31 25.13 9.08
N VAL A 45 -6.12 26.11 8.67
CA VAL A 45 -7.52 26.23 9.09
C VAL A 45 -8.33 25.04 8.58
N LEU A 46 -8.07 24.57 7.36
CA LEU A 46 -8.71 23.37 6.80
C LEU A 46 -8.38 22.11 7.61
N VAL A 47 -7.11 21.88 7.94
CA VAL A 47 -6.71 20.73 8.75
C VAL A 47 -7.34 20.79 10.15
N SER A 48 -7.38 21.97 10.77
CA SER A 48 -8.05 22.17 12.07
C SER A 48 -9.56 21.95 12.00
N ALA A 49 -10.21 22.36 10.90
CA ALA A 49 -11.65 22.14 10.68
C ALA A 49 -11.94 20.64 10.47
N ALA A 50 -11.13 19.94 9.67
CA ALA A 50 -11.24 18.50 9.46
C ALA A 50 -11.13 17.72 10.77
N TYR A 51 -10.23 18.14 11.66
CA TYR A 51 -10.04 17.56 12.99
C TYR A 51 -11.25 17.83 13.91
N SER A 52 -11.71 19.09 13.95
CA SER A 52 -12.85 19.51 14.79
C SER A 52 -14.18 18.87 14.38
N LEU A 53 -14.33 18.59 13.09
CA LEU A 53 -15.50 17.91 12.52
C LEU A 53 -15.42 16.37 12.66
N GLY A 54 -14.38 15.84 13.31
CA GLY A 54 -14.21 14.40 13.54
C GLY A 54 -13.99 13.60 12.25
N VAL A 55 -13.64 14.25 11.14
CA VAL A 55 -13.73 13.64 9.82
C VAL A 55 -12.57 12.68 9.57
N TRP A 56 -11.39 12.82 10.20
CA TRP A 56 -10.21 12.01 9.84
C TRP A 56 -9.20 11.70 10.95
N ASN A 57 -8.68 10.47 10.93
CA ASN A 57 -7.26 10.22 11.22
C ASN A 57 -6.49 10.91 10.07
N LEU A 58 -5.70 11.93 10.37
CA LEU A 58 -5.03 12.76 9.36
C LEU A 58 -3.83 12.03 8.73
N GLN A 59 -3.99 10.78 8.31
CA GLN A 59 -2.95 10.02 7.64
C GLN A 59 -3.28 9.85 6.16
N HIS A 60 -2.30 10.19 5.34
CA HIS A 60 -2.30 9.93 3.92
C HIS A 60 -1.53 8.64 3.65
N PHE A 61 -2.16 7.71 2.95
CA PHE A 61 -1.62 6.38 2.69
C PHE A 61 -1.13 6.25 1.26
N MET A 62 -0.01 5.55 1.09
CA MET A 62 0.63 5.29 -0.20
C MET A 62 1.17 3.85 -0.24
N VAL A 63 1.25 3.29 -1.44
CA VAL A 63 1.82 1.95 -1.66
C VAL A 63 3.22 2.09 -2.21
N ILE A 64 4.17 1.35 -1.64
CA ILE A 64 5.55 1.31 -2.11
C ILE A 64 5.86 -0.09 -2.60
N ILE A 65 6.34 -0.18 -3.84
CA ILE A 65 6.82 -1.42 -4.44
C ILE A 65 8.33 -1.34 -4.52
N LYS A 66 9.00 -2.25 -3.84
CA LYS A 66 10.46 -2.38 -3.88
C LYS A 66 10.81 -3.59 -4.74
N PRO A 67 11.35 -3.36 -5.95
CA PRO A 67 11.81 -4.45 -6.77
C PRO A 67 12.97 -5.19 -6.10
N ARG A 68 13.06 -6.50 -6.31
CA ARG A 68 14.08 -7.33 -5.65
C ARG A 68 15.49 -7.13 -6.22
N SER A 69 15.64 -6.56 -7.42
CA SER A 69 16.98 -6.30 -7.97
C SER A 69 17.65 -5.17 -7.18
N LEU A 70 18.88 -5.44 -6.71
CA LEU A 70 19.67 -4.52 -5.87
C LEU A 70 19.94 -3.15 -6.51
N GLN A 71 19.73 -3.02 -7.83
CA GLN A 71 19.94 -1.81 -8.60
C GLN A 71 18.66 -0.99 -8.81
N ASN A 72 17.48 -1.55 -8.50
CA ASN A 72 16.22 -0.87 -8.74
C ASN A 72 15.75 -0.10 -7.51
N GLN A 73 15.43 1.17 -7.74
CA GLN A 73 14.84 2.05 -6.74
C GLN A 73 13.39 1.63 -6.45
N PRO A 74 12.92 1.71 -5.18
CA PRO A 74 11.51 1.56 -4.88
C PRO A 74 10.65 2.60 -5.60
N PHE A 75 9.44 2.22 -5.98
CA PHE A 75 8.44 3.12 -6.53
C PHE A 75 7.30 3.32 -5.54
N VAL A 76 6.85 4.56 -5.39
CA VAL A 76 5.67 4.91 -4.60
C VAL A 76 4.52 5.27 -5.52
N TYR A 77 3.35 4.75 -5.19
CA TYR A 77 2.07 5.01 -5.82
C TYR A 77 1.16 5.72 -4.82
N ASP A 78 0.60 6.84 -5.26
CA ASP A 78 0.05 7.86 -4.37
C ASP A 78 -1.17 8.52 -5.03
N PHE A 79 -2.36 8.36 -4.44
CA PHE A 79 -3.59 8.98 -4.93
C PHE A 79 -4.00 10.15 -4.05
N GLN A 80 -3.97 11.36 -4.59
CA GLN A 80 -4.17 12.61 -3.84
C GLN A 80 -4.99 13.62 -4.64
N PRO A 81 -5.47 14.73 -4.04
CA PRO A 81 -6.01 15.86 -4.79
C PRO A 81 -4.99 16.34 -5.83
N ARG A 82 -5.50 16.82 -6.97
CA ARG A 82 -4.63 17.34 -8.05
C ARG A 82 -3.80 18.53 -7.56
N ASP A 83 -4.42 19.43 -6.82
CA ASP A 83 -3.74 20.53 -6.13
C ASP A 83 -4.01 20.44 -4.61
N PRO A 84 -3.16 19.72 -3.87
CA PRO A 84 -3.36 19.53 -2.43
C PRO A 84 -3.17 20.81 -1.60
N GLU A 85 -2.59 21.87 -2.18
CA GLU A 85 -2.39 23.16 -1.50
C GLU A 85 -3.53 24.15 -1.79
N ASN A 86 -4.39 23.85 -2.76
CA ASN A 86 -5.54 24.69 -3.09
C ASN A 86 -6.59 24.66 -1.98
N PHE A 87 -6.77 25.81 -1.34
CA PHE A 87 -7.72 25.98 -0.23
C PHE A 87 -9.17 25.62 -0.62
N TYR A 88 -9.62 26.00 -1.82
CA TYR A 88 -11.00 25.75 -2.26
C TYR A 88 -11.24 24.27 -2.55
N GLU A 89 -10.27 23.61 -3.19
CA GLU A 89 -10.34 22.16 -3.40
C GLU A 89 -10.29 21.40 -2.08
N GLY A 90 -9.41 21.81 -1.15
CA GLY A 90 -9.35 21.25 0.19
C GLY A 90 -10.67 21.42 0.95
N PHE A 91 -11.28 22.61 0.91
CA PHE A 91 -12.58 22.85 1.55
C PHE A 91 -13.70 22.02 0.91
N ALA A 92 -13.76 21.97 -0.42
CA ALA A 92 -14.73 21.18 -1.15
C ALA A 92 -14.61 19.69 -0.77
N ALA A 93 -13.39 19.16 -0.76
CA ALA A 93 -13.09 17.78 -0.38
C ALA A 93 -13.56 17.48 1.06
N LEU A 94 -13.27 18.37 2.03
CA LEU A 94 -13.73 18.22 3.41
C LEU A 94 -15.25 18.32 3.57
N SER A 95 -15.92 19.08 2.70
CA SER A 95 -17.38 19.12 2.65
C SER A 95 -18.03 17.90 1.99
N GLY A 96 -17.22 16.89 1.63
CA GLY A 96 -17.67 15.65 0.98
C GLY A 96 -17.99 15.81 -0.51
N LYS A 97 -17.63 16.95 -1.12
CA LYS A 97 -17.78 17.14 -2.56
C LYS A 97 -16.68 16.38 -3.30
N GLN A 98 -17.01 16.02 -4.54
CA GLN A 98 -16.04 15.49 -5.49
C GLN A 98 -15.05 16.59 -5.90
N VAL A 99 -13.77 16.24 -5.95
CA VAL A 99 -12.70 17.11 -6.42
C VAL A 99 -11.79 16.36 -7.40
N PRO A 100 -11.05 17.05 -8.29
CA PRO A 100 -10.08 16.42 -9.16
C PRO A 100 -8.97 15.75 -8.34
N GLY A 101 -8.75 14.47 -8.56
CA GLY A 101 -7.63 13.70 -8.03
C GLY A 101 -6.56 13.43 -9.08
N VAL A 102 -5.46 12.82 -8.64
CA VAL A 102 -4.38 12.33 -9.47
C VAL A 102 -3.70 11.14 -8.80
N VAL A 103 -3.38 10.10 -9.59
CA VAL A 103 -2.50 9.01 -9.16
C VAL A 103 -1.09 9.35 -9.62
N LEU A 104 -0.16 9.45 -8.68
CA LEU A 104 1.25 9.73 -8.93
C LEU A 104 2.07 8.46 -8.73
N LYS A 105 3.03 8.25 -9.63
CA LYS A 105 4.12 7.29 -9.48
C LYS A 105 5.43 8.04 -9.35
N ARG A 106 6.20 7.78 -8.29
CA ARG A 106 7.51 8.42 -8.05
C ARG A 106 8.55 7.39 -7.66
N SER A 107 9.81 7.59 -8.03
CA SER A 107 10.91 6.78 -7.50
C SER A 107 11.36 7.30 -6.14
N LEU A 108 11.78 6.39 -5.27
CA LEU A 108 12.35 6.67 -3.96
C LEU A 108 13.80 6.21 -3.91
N LYS A 109 14.67 7.00 -3.29
CA LYS A 109 16.06 6.56 -3.03
C LYS A 109 16.12 5.41 -2.02
N ARG A 110 15.18 5.38 -1.07
CA ARG A 110 15.09 4.40 0.02
C ARG A 110 13.67 4.32 0.55
N LEU A 111 13.35 3.20 1.21
CA LEU A 111 12.08 3.06 1.93
C LEU A 111 12.01 4.06 3.11
N PRO A 112 10.82 4.61 3.42
CA PRO A 112 10.60 5.35 4.65
C PRO A 112 10.90 4.48 5.87
N LYS A 113 11.57 5.06 6.86
CA LYS A 113 11.95 4.36 8.10
C LYS A 113 10.84 4.34 9.15
N ILE A 114 9.89 5.26 9.04
CA ILE A 114 8.83 5.49 10.00
C ILE A 114 7.51 5.32 9.27
N ARG A 115 6.53 4.72 9.94
CA ARG A 115 5.17 4.52 9.42
C ARG A 115 5.17 3.87 8.03
N CYS A 116 5.96 2.80 7.90
CA CYS A 116 6.10 2.00 6.69
C CYS A 116 6.08 0.53 7.10
N TRP A 117 5.09 -0.20 6.61
CA TRP A 117 4.87 -1.60 6.98
C TRP A 117 5.00 -2.49 5.76
N PHE A 118 5.74 -3.57 5.93
CA PHE A 118 5.75 -4.65 4.96
C PHE A 118 4.38 -5.33 4.94
N VAL A 119 3.80 -5.48 3.75
CA VAL A 119 2.48 -6.10 3.57
C VAL A 119 2.62 -7.50 3.01
N GLY A 120 3.50 -7.68 2.02
CA GLY A 120 3.68 -8.97 1.36
C GLY A 120 4.55 -8.85 0.12
N VAL A 121 4.53 -9.90 -0.69
CA VAL A 121 5.19 -9.91 -2.01
C VAL A 121 4.12 -9.94 -3.09
N SER A 122 4.40 -9.27 -4.20
CA SER A 122 3.53 -9.27 -5.37
C SER A 122 3.32 -10.69 -5.92
N VAL A 123 2.17 -10.96 -6.53
CA VAL A 123 1.90 -12.25 -7.18
C VAL A 123 2.58 -12.32 -8.55
N HIS A 124 2.60 -11.19 -9.27
CA HIS A 124 3.17 -11.00 -10.60
C HIS A 124 4.23 -9.89 -10.58
N ASN A 125 4.60 -9.34 -11.75
CA ASN A 125 5.40 -8.11 -11.83
C ASN A 125 4.64 -6.96 -11.16
N GLY A 126 5.08 -6.55 -9.96
CA GLY A 126 4.34 -5.61 -9.13
C GLY A 126 4.24 -4.23 -9.78
N ILE A 127 5.27 -3.81 -10.50
CA ILE A 127 5.30 -2.50 -11.16
C ILE A 127 4.31 -2.44 -12.33
N GLU A 128 4.22 -3.51 -13.12
CA GLU A 128 3.29 -3.62 -14.24
C GLU A 128 1.84 -3.62 -13.75
N VAL A 129 1.52 -4.49 -12.80
CA VAL A 129 0.19 -4.57 -12.17
C VAL A 129 -0.22 -3.22 -11.56
N ALA A 130 0.73 -2.53 -10.91
CA ALA A 130 0.44 -1.24 -10.32
C ALA A 130 0.21 -0.14 -11.36
N ASN A 131 0.92 -0.15 -12.49
CA ASN A 131 0.67 0.81 -13.57
C ASN A 131 -0.72 0.58 -14.17
N GLU A 132 -1.05 -0.65 -14.55
CA GLU A 132 -2.35 -0.98 -15.13
C GLU A 132 -3.50 -0.63 -14.19
N PHE A 133 -3.37 -0.95 -12.90
CA PHE A 133 -4.34 -0.57 -11.88
C PHE A 133 -4.48 0.96 -11.77
N SER A 134 -3.36 1.69 -11.79
CA SER A 134 -3.34 3.15 -11.66
C SER A 134 -3.97 3.84 -12.86
N GLU A 135 -3.71 3.34 -14.06
CA GLU A 135 -4.27 3.86 -15.32
C GLU A 135 -5.78 3.66 -15.39
N GLY A 136 -6.28 2.55 -14.85
CA GLY A 136 -7.72 2.27 -14.74
C GLY A 136 -8.43 2.95 -13.57
N TRP A 137 -7.71 3.64 -12.68
CA TRP A 137 -8.30 4.22 -11.47
C TRP A 137 -9.02 5.54 -11.78
N SER A 138 -10.30 5.65 -11.37
CA SER A 138 -11.04 6.91 -11.49
C SER A 138 -10.35 8.03 -10.70
N THR A 139 -10.19 9.19 -11.32
CA THR A 139 -9.57 10.37 -10.69
C THR A 139 -10.58 11.29 -10.01
N GLU A 140 -11.83 10.88 -9.92
CA GLU A 140 -12.87 11.61 -9.19
C GLU A 140 -12.74 11.38 -7.68
N LEU A 141 -11.95 12.22 -7.00
CA LEU A 141 -11.65 12.04 -5.58
C LEU A 141 -12.84 12.46 -4.72
N VAL A 142 -13.24 11.57 -3.81
CA VAL A 142 -14.26 11.84 -2.78
C VAL A 142 -13.74 11.34 -1.44
N VAL A 143 -13.45 12.28 -0.55
CA VAL A 143 -13.03 12.01 0.83
C VAL A 143 -14.02 11.08 1.53
N GLY A 144 -13.54 9.92 2.00
CA GLY A 144 -14.36 8.91 2.68
C GLY A 144 -14.99 7.86 1.78
N LYS A 145 -14.96 8.03 0.45
CA LYS A 145 -15.64 7.13 -0.50
C LYS A 145 -14.77 6.67 -1.66
N HIS A 146 -13.86 7.52 -2.12
CA HIS A 146 -12.92 7.26 -3.20
C HIS A 146 -11.68 8.15 -3.02
N ASP A 147 -10.78 7.72 -2.14
CA ASP A 147 -9.59 8.49 -1.74
C ASP A 147 -8.36 7.57 -1.58
N CYS A 148 -7.27 8.13 -1.05
CA CYS A 148 -6.00 7.41 -0.87
C CYS A 148 -6.13 6.08 -0.11
N ARG A 149 -7.11 5.94 0.78
CA ARG A 149 -7.35 4.72 1.57
C ARG A 149 -7.95 3.62 0.70
N HIS A 150 -8.92 4.00 -0.12
CA HIS A 150 -9.58 3.11 -1.07
C HIS A 150 -8.59 2.66 -2.15
N TYR A 151 -7.82 3.61 -2.69
CA TYR A 151 -6.75 3.33 -3.64
C TYR A 151 -5.71 2.36 -3.05
N THR A 152 -5.23 2.64 -1.83
CA THR A 152 -4.24 1.79 -1.15
C THR A 152 -4.76 0.37 -0.93
N ASN A 153 -5.98 0.21 -0.40
CA ASN A 153 -6.58 -1.11 -0.21
C ASN A 153 -6.77 -1.85 -1.53
N GLY A 154 -7.26 -1.16 -2.57
CA GLY A 154 -7.48 -1.74 -3.90
C GLY A 154 -6.19 -2.20 -4.57
N LEU A 155 -5.16 -1.36 -4.56
CA LEU A 155 -3.87 -1.67 -5.15
C LEU A 155 -3.17 -2.82 -4.40
N VAL A 156 -3.17 -2.79 -3.06
CA VAL A 156 -2.61 -3.89 -2.26
C VAL A 156 -3.32 -5.21 -2.55
N LYS A 157 -4.66 -5.20 -2.60
CA LYS A 157 -5.43 -6.39 -2.96
C LYS A 157 -5.04 -6.93 -4.34
N ASN A 158 -4.84 -6.05 -5.33
CA ASN A 158 -4.43 -6.46 -6.67
C ASN A 158 -3.00 -7.04 -6.69
N LEU A 159 -2.09 -6.46 -5.90
CA LEU A 159 -0.69 -6.89 -5.85
C LEU A 159 -0.49 -8.19 -5.07
N THR A 160 -1.12 -8.33 -3.90
CA THR A 160 -0.79 -9.39 -2.94
C THR A 160 -1.96 -10.31 -2.61
N GLY A 161 -3.20 -9.95 -2.98
CA GLY A 161 -4.42 -10.63 -2.58
C GLY A 161 -4.94 -10.24 -1.19
N GLU A 162 -4.18 -9.47 -0.41
CA GLU A 162 -4.55 -9.02 0.93
C GLU A 162 -5.70 -8.01 0.87
N ARG A 163 -6.72 -8.20 1.72
CA ARG A 163 -7.88 -7.31 1.81
C ARG A 163 -7.82 -6.49 3.09
N ASP A 164 -8.45 -5.32 3.05
CA ASP A 164 -8.63 -4.45 4.23
C ASP A 164 -7.32 -4.15 4.99
N VAL A 165 -6.22 -3.99 4.24
CA VAL A 165 -4.88 -3.85 4.81
C VAL A 165 -4.79 -2.67 5.78
N LEU A 166 -5.49 -1.57 5.50
CA LEU A 166 -5.48 -0.41 6.40
C LEU A 166 -6.22 -0.67 7.71
N ALA A 167 -7.29 -1.47 7.70
CA ALA A 167 -7.94 -1.91 8.94
C ALA A 167 -6.98 -2.78 9.76
N ARG A 168 -6.26 -3.71 9.11
CA ARG A 168 -5.25 -4.55 9.76
C ARG A 168 -4.08 -3.75 10.34
N LEU A 169 -3.58 -2.74 9.62
CA LEU A 169 -2.49 -1.86 10.09
C LEU A 169 -2.98 -0.89 11.18
N SER A 170 -4.28 -0.62 11.26
CA SER A 170 -4.82 0.31 12.24
C SER A 170 -4.74 -0.13 13.70
N SER A 171 -4.73 -1.44 13.95
CA SER A 171 -4.45 -2.00 15.28
C SER A 171 -3.02 -1.70 15.76
N THR A 172 -2.12 -1.32 14.85
CA THR A 172 -0.72 -0.99 15.12
C THR A 172 -0.49 0.53 15.28
N PHE A 173 -1.49 1.37 14.96
CA PHE A 173 -1.41 2.83 15.11
C PHE A 173 -1.74 3.34 16.52
N THR A 174 -2.36 2.49 17.33
CA THR A 174 -2.88 2.82 18.67
C THR A 174 -2.00 2.30 19.82
N SER A 175 -0.78 1.84 19.54
CA SER A 175 0.20 1.41 20.55
C SER A 175 1.37 2.37 20.65
#